data_AF-A0A162C9G1-F1
#
_entry.id   AF-A0A162C9G1-F1
#
_cell.length_a   1.000
_cell.length_b   1.000
_cell.length_c   1.000
_cell.angle_alpha   90.00
_cell.angle_beta   90.00
_cell.angle_gamma   90.00
#
_symmetry.space_group_name_H-M   'P 1'
#
loop_
_entity.id
_entity.type
_entity.pdbx_description
1 polymer ?
#
loop_
_entity_poly.entity_id
_entity_poly.type
_entity_poly.pdbx_seq_one_letter_code
_entity_poly.pdbx_strand_id
1 'polypeptide(L)'
;MAVFLLLSFVLHIVSFYFIILLYTRYQNVKKIEEKQEQLLKEAEDSLAMFLLELKEENKQFLEQLEQNSAKPRSFDLEKLVAQLEDKVEVSTIQKDASADVEPIDKDAELIEEPKDKRKNLHKQVFQLLEKGYTIDEIAQTLHVGKTEIELVMKFQQND
;
A
#
# COMPACT_ATOMS: atom_id res chain seq x y z
N MET A 1 -3.63 -66.10 29.82
CA MET A 1 -2.99 -65.05 30.66
C MET A 1 -1.92 -64.27 29.91
N ALA A 2 -0.83 -64.90 29.45
CA ALA A 2 0.28 -64.18 28.79
C ALA A 2 -0.11 -63.41 27.50
N VAL A 3 -1.03 -63.94 26.69
CA VAL A 3 -1.47 -63.27 25.44
C VAL A 3 -2.17 -61.94 25.71
N PHE A 4 -3.01 -61.86 26.75
CA PHE A 4 -3.69 -60.61 27.13
C PHE A 4 -2.71 -59.56 27.66
N LEU A 5 -1.66 -59.99 28.37
CA LEU A 5 -0.59 -59.10 28.84
C LEU A 5 0.22 -58.52 27.67
N LEU A 6 0.56 -59.34 26.68
CA LEU A 6 1.24 -58.88 25.47
C LEU A 6 0.37 -57.89 24.69
N LEU A 7 -0.93 -58.19 24.53
CA LEU A 7 -1.86 -57.31 23.84
C LEU A 7 -1.98 -55.95 24.53
N SER A 8 -2.10 -55.93 25.86
CA SER A 8 -2.11 -54.70 26.65
C SER A 8 -0.82 -53.90 26.48
N PHE A 9 0.34 -54.56 26.49
CA PHE A 9 1.62 -53.90 26.30
C PHE A 9 1.77 -53.27 24.91
N VAL A 10 1.35 -53.98 23.85
CA VAL A 10 1.31 -53.44 22.48
C VAL A 10 0.38 -52.22 22.40
N LEU A 11 -0.79 -52.30 23.02
CA LEU A 11 -1.74 -51.19 23.04
C LEU A 11 -1.17 -49.95 23.71
N HIS A 12 -0.44 -50.10 24.82
CA HIS A 12 0.26 -49.00 25.48
C HIS A 12 1.33 -48.37 24.59
N ILE A 13 2.14 -49.15 23.87
CA ILE A 13 3.13 -48.63 22.93
C ILE A 13 2.45 -47.77 21.86
N VAL A 14 1.33 -48.24 21.31
CA VAL A 14 0.55 -47.50 20.32
C VAL A 14 -0.02 -46.21 20.93
N SER A 15 -0.54 -46.25 22.16
CA SER A 15 -0.99 -45.04 22.86
C SER A 15 0.13 -44.03 23.05
N PHE A 16 1.32 -44.45 23.47
CA PHE A 16 2.49 -43.57 23.59
C PHE A 16 2.89 -42.96 22.25
N TYR A 17 2.82 -43.74 21.17
CA TYR A 17 3.07 -43.23 19.82
C TYR A 17 2.09 -42.10 19.46
N PHE A 18 0.79 -42.29 19.70
CA PHE A 18 -0.21 -41.23 19.48
C PHE A 18 0.04 -40.01 20.36
N ILE A 19 0.39 -40.19 21.64
CA ILE A 19 0.71 -39.08 22.54
C ILE A 19 1.87 -38.24 22.00
N ILE A 20 2.95 -38.89 21.53
CA ILE A 20 4.11 -38.20 20.95
C ILE A 20 3.68 -37.45 19.68
N LEU A 21 2.90 -38.10 18.79
CA LEU A 21 2.42 -37.48 17.55
C LEU A 21 1.57 -36.23 17.83
N LEU A 22 0.62 -36.32 18.75
CA LEU A 22 -0.22 -35.19 19.15
C LEU A 22 0.62 -34.09 19.80
N TYR A 23 1.56 -34.44 20.68
CA TYR A 23 2.45 -33.48 21.31
C TYR A 23 3.28 -32.71 20.28
N THR A 24 3.87 -33.40 19.29
CA THR A 24 4.62 -32.73 18.22
C THR A 24 3.74 -31.81 17.40
N ARG A 25 2.53 -32.25 17.01
CA ARG A 25 1.61 -31.42 16.24
C ARG A 25 1.17 -30.18 17.02
N TYR A 26 0.83 -30.35 18.29
CA TYR A 26 0.44 -29.26 19.19
C TYR A 26 1.57 -28.23 19.35
N GLN A 27 2.79 -28.69 19.61
CA GLN A 27 3.94 -27.80 19.77
C GLN A 27 4.28 -27.05 18.49
N ASN A 28 4.11 -27.68 17.32
CA ASN A 28 4.35 -27.01 16.03
C ASN A 28 3.34 -25.90 15.78
N VAL A 29 2.06 -26.13 16.05
CA VAL A 29 1.01 -25.09 15.90
C VAL A 29 1.29 -23.92 16.83
N LYS A 30 1.54 -24.19 18.12
CA LYS A 30 1.85 -23.15 19.09
C LYS A 30 3.07 -22.30 18.70
N LYS A 31 4.15 -22.94 18.22
CA LYS A 31 5.34 -22.22 17.74
C LYS A 31 5.06 -21.37 16.49
N ILE A 32 4.13 -21.78 15.64
CA ILE A 32 3.73 -21.00 14.47
C ILE A 32 2.96 -19.77 14.92
N GLU A 33 2.03 -19.90 15.87
CA GLU A 33 1.28 -18.78 16.44
C GLU A 33 2.22 -17.75 17.09
N GLU A 34 3.15 -18.19 17.94
CA GLU A 34 4.14 -17.32 18.58
C GLU A 34 5.00 -16.57 17.54
N LYS A 35 5.40 -17.24 16.45
CA LYS A 35 6.14 -16.61 15.35
C LYS A 35 5.28 -15.60 14.57
N GLN A 36 4.00 -15.88 14.36
CA GLN A 36 3.09 -14.95 13.69
C GLN A 36 2.91 -13.67 14.49
N GLU A 37 2.76 -13.78 15.81
CA GLU A 37 2.68 -12.62 16.70
C GLU A 37 3.95 -11.77 16.64
N GLN A 38 5.12 -12.42 16.66
CA GLN A 38 6.40 -11.71 16.54
C GLN A 38 6.56 -11.00 15.19
N LEU A 39 6.20 -11.67 14.08
CA LEU A 39 6.27 -11.09 12.74
C LEU A 39 5.30 -9.91 12.58
N LEU A 40 4.10 -10.00 13.16
CA LEU A 40 3.14 -8.90 13.15
C LEU A 40 3.70 -7.68 13.86
N LYS A 41 4.30 -7.88 15.04
CA LYS A 41 4.93 -6.81 15.80
C LYS A 41 6.08 -6.15 15.03
N GLU A 42 6.95 -6.95 14.42
CA GLU A 42 8.05 -6.44 13.59
C GLU A 42 7.53 -5.66 12.37
N ALA A 43 6.43 -6.11 11.76
CA ALA A 43 5.76 -5.39 10.69
C ALA A 43 5.17 -4.05 11.18
N GLU A 44 4.47 -4.04 12.32
CA GLU A 44 3.93 -2.81 12.94
C GLU A 44 5.04 -1.80 13.24
N ASP A 45 6.16 -2.24 13.83
CA ASP A 45 7.31 -1.39 14.12
C ASP A 45 7.93 -0.82 12.82
N SER A 46 8.05 -1.63 11.77
CA SER A 46 8.56 -1.17 10.47
C SER A 46 7.61 -0.16 9.82
N LEU A 47 6.31 -0.39 9.86
CA LEU A 47 5.30 0.52 9.34
C LEU A 47 5.28 1.84 10.11
N ALA A 48 5.43 1.80 11.43
CA ALA A 48 5.55 3.00 12.24
C ALA A 48 6.78 3.83 11.85
N MET A 49 7.91 3.18 11.60
CA MET A 49 9.11 3.86 11.09
C MET A 49 8.89 4.48 9.71
N PHE A 50 8.28 3.75 8.77
CA PHE A 50 7.95 4.27 7.44
C PHE A 50 6.97 5.45 7.49
N LEU A 51 5.94 5.39 8.33
CA LEU A 51 4.98 6.48 8.49
C LEU A 51 5.63 7.72 9.11
N LEU A 52 6.58 7.53 10.03
CA LEU A 52 7.35 8.62 10.61
C LEU A 52 8.27 9.26 9.56
N GLU A 53 8.96 8.45 8.75
CA GLU A 53 9.79 8.91 7.64
C GLU A 53 8.98 9.69 6.61
N LEU A 54 7.84 9.16 6.15
CA LEU A 54 6.93 9.85 5.22
C LEU A 54 6.39 11.16 5.79
N LYS A 55 6.04 11.18 7.09
CA LYS A 55 5.58 12.41 7.75
C LYS A 55 6.68 13.45 7.77
N GLU A 56 7.91 13.05 8.03
CA GLU A 56 9.06 13.94 8.09
C GLU A 56 9.43 14.45 6.70
N GLU A 57 9.40 13.59 5.68
CA GLU A 57 9.62 13.96 4.27
C GLU A 57 8.56 14.96 3.80
N ASN A 58 7.29 14.76 4.15
CA ASN A 58 6.21 15.71 3.85
C ASN A 58 6.45 17.09 4.49
N LYS A 59 6.97 17.15 5.72
CA LYS A 59 7.31 18.42 6.36
C LYS A 59 8.49 19.09 5.66
N GLN A 60 9.55 18.35 5.37
CA GLN A 60 10.71 18.88 4.66
C GLN A 60 10.33 19.41 3.28
N PHE A 61 9.43 18.72 2.58
CA PHE A 61 8.88 19.18 1.31
C PHE A 61 8.09 20.47 1.47
N LEU A 62 7.22 20.56 2.49
CA LEU A 62 6.47 21.77 2.80
C LEU A 62 7.39 22.95 3.14
N GLU A 63 8.42 22.71 3.96
CA GLU A 63 9.45 23.72 4.29
C GLU A 63 10.21 24.19 3.05
N GLN A 64 10.57 23.28 2.14
CA GLN A 64 11.20 23.64 0.87
C GLN A 64 10.27 24.46 -0.02
N LEU A 65 8.97 24.18 -0.03
CA LEU A 65 7.98 24.98 -0.76
C LEU A 65 7.81 26.37 -0.15
N GLU A 66 7.74 26.48 1.18
CA GLU A 66 7.66 27.76 1.88
C GLU A 66 8.93 28.59 1.71
N GLN A 67 10.11 27.97 1.81
CA GLN A 67 11.40 28.63 1.62
C GLN A 67 11.61 29.11 0.17
N ASN A 68 11.12 28.36 -0.82
CA ASN A 68 11.12 28.78 -2.22
C ASN A 68 10.04 29.83 -2.55
N SER A 69 8.95 29.87 -1.79
CA SER A 69 7.89 30.90 -1.89
C SER A 69 8.24 32.19 -1.15
N ALA A 70 9.19 32.14 -0.19
CA ALA A 70 9.66 33.29 0.57
C ALA A 70 10.71 34.16 -0.15
N LYS A 71 11.06 33.84 -1.41
CA LYS A 71 11.73 34.83 -2.27
C LYS A 71 10.63 35.72 -2.85
N PRO A 72 10.55 37.02 -2.50
CA PRO A 72 9.57 37.91 -3.09
C PRO A 72 9.97 38.11 -4.55
N ARG A 73 9.45 37.27 -5.43
CA ARG A 73 9.16 37.71 -6.78
C ARG A 73 7.95 38.60 -6.58
N SER A 74 8.21 39.90 -6.42
CA SER A 74 7.21 40.93 -6.57
C SER A 74 6.64 40.79 -7.98
N PHE A 75 5.69 39.87 -8.14
CA PHE A 75 4.67 40.03 -9.14
C PHE A 75 3.90 41.25 -8.65
N ASP A 76 4.25 42.41 -9.21
CA ASP A 76 3.53 43.65 -9.04
C ASP A 76 2.09 43.44 -9.54
N LEU A 77 1.24 42.87 -8.67
CA LEU A 77 -0.20 42.82 -8.88
C LEU A 77 -0.73 44.23 -9.09
N GLU A 78 -0.08 45.24 -8.49
CA GLU A 78 -0.40 46.65 -8.68
C GLU A 78 -0.22 47.11 -10.14
N LYS A 79 0.80 46.58 -10.84
CA LYS A 79 1.02 46.87 -12.26
C LYS A 79 0.08 46.08 -13.18
N LEU A 80 -0.33 44.88 -12.77
CA LEU A 80 -1.27 44.06 -13.53
C LEU A 80 -2.72 44.55 -13.38
N VAL A 81 -3.11 45.04 -12.19
CA VAL A 81 -4.44 45.60 -11.90
C VAL A 81 -4.63 46.94 -12.64
N ALA A 82 -3.59 47.78 -12.72
CA ALA A 82 -3.63 49.01 -13.51
C ALA A 82 -3.79 48.78 -15.04
N GLN A 83 -3.45 47.59 -15.53
CA GLN A 83 -3.68 47.20 -16.93
C GLN A 83 -5.02 46.47 -17.17
N LEU A 84 -5.71 46.05 -16.11
CA LEU A 84 -6.97 45.28 -16.21
C LEU A 84 -8.21 46.12 -15.93
N GLU A 85 -8.09 47.32 -15.36
CA GLU A 85 -9.21 48.25 -15.18
C GLU A 85 -9.81 48.79 -16.49
N ASP A 86 -9.14 48.62 -17.64
CA ASP A 86 -9.65 49.04 -18.96
C ASP A 86 -10.37 47.90 -19.72
N LYS A 87 -10.65 46.76 -19.09
CA LYS A 87 -11.33 45.64 -19.78
C LYS A 87 -12.25 44.77 -18.91
N VAL A 88 -12.89 45.37 -17.91
CA VAL A 88 -13.87 44.70 -17.05
C VAL A 88 -15.24 44.60 -17.76
N GLU A 89 -15.49 43.49 -18.46
CA GLU A 89 -16.84 42.93 -18.58
C GLU A 89 -16.96 41.73 -17.63
N VAL A 90 -17.61 41.97 -16.49
CA VAL A 90 -17.94 40.95 -15.48
C VAL A 90 -19.09 40.10 -16.01
N SER A 91 -18.81 38.87 -16.44
CA SER A 91 -19.82 37.82 -16.49
C SER A 91 -19.79 37.03 -15.18
N THR A 92 -20.71 37.40 -14.31
CA THR A 92 -21.07 36.74 -13.06
C THR A 92 -21.59 35.34 -13.37
N ILE A 93 -20.85 34.27 -13.05
CA ILE A 93 -21.44 32.92 -12.97
C ILE A 93 -21.88 32.68 -11.54
N GLN A 94 -23.20 32.58 -11.43
CA GLN A 94 -23.98 32.42 -10.22
C GLN A 94 -23.79 31.03 -9.61
N LYS A 95 -24.00 31.02 -8.30
CA LYS A 95 -23.97 29.90 -7.39
C LYS A 95 -25.31 29.18 -7.48
N ASP A 96 -25.39 28.14 -8.30
CA ASP A 96 -26.54 27.25 -8.33
C ASP A 96 -26.27 26.01 -7.48
N ALA A 97 -26.84 26.06 -6.27
CA ALA A 97 -27.19 24.88 -5.50
C ALA A 97 -28.37 24.19 -6.20
N SER A 98 -28.23 22.91 -6.52
CA SER A 98 -29.26 21.85 -6.59
C SER A 98 -28.79 20.74 -7.54
N ALA A 99 -28.15 19.71 -7.00
CA ALA A 99 -28.09 18.41 -7.66
C ALA A 99 -28.37 17.37 -6.57
N ASP A 100 -29.39 16.56 -6.82
CA ASP A 100 -29.83 15.45 -5.99
C ASP A 100 -28.65 14.65 -5.44
N VAL A 101 -28.58 14.54 -4.12
CA VAL A 101 -27.81 13.49 -3.47
C VAL A 101 -28.84 12.48 -2.99
N GLU A 102 -29.08 11.45 -3.81
CA GLU A 102 -29.69 10.22 -3.33
C GLU A 102 -28.84 9.65 -2.18
N PRO A 103 -29.45 9.08 -1.13
CA PRO A 103 -28.70 8.45 -0.06
C PRO A 103 -28.03 7.19 -0.61
N ILE A 104 -26.71 7.21 -0.76
CA ILE A 104 -25.94 6.01 -1.06
C ILE A 104 -26.03 5.13 0.19
N ASP A 105 -26.80 4.06 0.05
CA ASP A 105 -26.93 3.00 1.04
C ASP A 105 -25.55 2.49 1.46
N LYS A 106 -25.42 2.32 2.77
CA LYS A 106 -24.29 1.70 3.44
C LYS A 106 -24.27 0.23 3.06
N ASP A 107 -23.50 -0.13 2.04
CA ASP A 107 -22.92 -1.46 1.81
C ASP A 107 -21.90 -1.35 0.66
N ALA A 108 -20.77 -0.67 0.90
CA ALA A 108 -19.65 -0.68 -0.02
C ALA A 108 -18.90 -2.02 0.14
N GLU A 109 -19.38 -3.01 -0.59
CA GLU A 109 -18.68 -4.24 -0.90
C GLU A 109 -17.27 -3.90 -1.41
N LEU A 110 -16.24 -4.46 -0.75
CA LEU A 110 -14.85 -4.34 -1.16
C LEU A 110 -14.73 -4.83 -2.61
N ILE A 111 -14.53 -3.89 -3.55
CA ILE A 111 -14.17 -4.22 -4.92
C ILE A 111 -12.77 -4.84 -4.86
N GLU A 112 -12.69 -6.17 -4.77
CA GLU A 112 -11.46 -6.91 -5.00
C GLU A 112 -11.08 -6.77 -6.48
N GLU A 113 -10.19 -5.81 -6.76
CA GLU A 113 -9.46 -5.73 -8.02
C GLU A 113 -8.79 -7.10 -8.32
N PRO A 114 -9.06 -7.75 -9.47
CA PRO A 114 -8.58 -9.09 -9.76
C PRO A 114 -7.06 -9.13 -9.76
N LYS A 115 -6.47 -9.97 -8.89
CA LYS A 115 -5.01 -10.14 -8.71
C LYS A 115 -4.24 -10.43 -10.02
N ASP A 116 -4.92 -10.92 -11.05
CA ASP A 116 -4.35 -11.17 -12.37
C ASP A 116 -4.03 -9.89 -13.17
N LYS A 117 -4.77 -8.79 -12.98
CA LYS A 117 -4.44 -7.52 -13.67
C LYS A 117 -3.13 -6.94 -13.16
N ARG A 118 -2.90 -7.00 -11.85
CA ARG A 118 -1.65 -6.53 -11.22
C ARG A 118 -0.43 -7.30 -11.72
N LYS A 119 -0.49 -8.63 -11.75
CA LYS A 119 0.61 -9.47 -12.30
C LYS A 119 0.92 -9.13 -13.76
N ASN A 120 -0.11 -8.87 -14.56
CA ASN A 120 0.07 -8.44 -15.95
C ASN A 120 0.70 -7.05 -16.08
N LEU A 121 0.43 -6.15 -15.14
CA LEU A 121 1.04 -4.81 -15.09
C LEU A 121 2.55 -4.90 -14.81
N HIS A 122 2.95 -5.63 -13.76
CA HIS A 122 4.38 -5.82 -13.41
C HIS A 122 5.18 -6.38 -14.58
N LYS A 123 4.64 -7.37 -15.30
CA LYS A 123 5.29 -7.98 -16.46
C LYS A 123 5.45 -7.00 -17.61
N GLN A 124 4.47 -6.12 -17.85
CA GLN A 124 4.54 -5.11 -18.91
C GLN A 124 5.55 -4.02 -18.60
N VAL A 125 5.61 -3.53 -17.34
CA VAL A 125 6.64 -2.57 -16.91
C VAL A 125 8.03 -3.14 -17.15
N PHE A 126 8.27 -4.41 -16.77
CA PHE A 126 9.57 -5.05 -16.94
C PHE A 126 9.99 -5.23 -18.40
N GLN A 127 9.06 -5.67 -19.27
CA GLN A 127 9.34 -5.81 -20.71
C GLN A 127 9.70 -4.48 -21.38
N LEU A 128 9.15 -3.36 -20.91
CA LEU A 128 9.49 -2.04 -21.41
C LEU A 128 10.82 -1.56 -20.82
N LEU A 129 11.14 -1.90 -19.58
CA LEU A 129 12.43 -1.57 -18.97
C LEU A 129 13.58 -2.34 -19.65
N GLU A 130 13.41 -3.62 -19.96
CA GLU A 130 14.40 -4.44 -20.71
C GLU A 130 14.65 -3.91 -22.14
N LYS A 131 13.63 -3.28 -22.74
CA LYS A 131 13.75 -2.61 -24.03
C LYS A 131 14.45 -1.24 -23.94
N GLY A 132 14.80 -0.79 -22.74
CA GLY A 132 15.55 0.45 -22.50
C GLY A 132 14.68 1.71 -22.44
N TYR A 133 13.37 1.59 -22.27
CA TYR A 133 12.49 2.74 -22.11
C TYR A 133 12.70 3.43 -20.76
N THR A 134 12.54 4.76 -20.76
CA THR A 134 12.62 5.56 -19.54
C THR A 134 11.34 5.44 -18.70
N ILE A 135 11.44 5.68 -17.39
CA ILE A 135 10.30 5.63 -16.45
C ILE A 135 9.12 6.48 -16.94
N ASP A 136 9.43 7.65 -17.52
CA ASP A 136 8.46 8.60 -18.06
C ASP A 136 7.70 8.06 -19.28
N GLU A 137 8.39 7.35 -20.17
CA GLU A 137 7.81 6.75 -21.36
C GLU A 137 6.93 5.54 -21.02
N ILE A 138 7.34 4.76 -20.01
CA ILE A 138 6.57 3.64 -19.49
C ILE A 138 5.27 4.17 -18.84
N ALA A 139 5.36 5.26 -18.08
CA ALA A 139 4.22 5.93 -17.44
C ALA A 139 3.19 6.40 -18.46
N GLN A 140 3.65 7.04 -19.53
CA GLN A 140 2.78 7.48 -20.62
C GLN A 140 2.16 6.31 -21.39
N THR A 141 2.95 5.26 -21.68
CA THR A 141 2.49 4.11 -22.46
C THR A 141 1.43 3.28 -21.73
N LEU A 142 1.57 3.12 -20.41
CA LEU A 142 0.65 2.34 -19.59
C LEU A 142 -0.48 3.20 -18.98
N HIS A 143 -0.46 4.53 -19.17
CA HIS A 143 -1.34 5.48 -18.49
C HIS A 143 -1.31 5.33 -16.95
N VAL A 144 -0.11 5.06 -16.44
CA VAL A 144 0.18 4.79 -15.03
C VAL A 144 1.09 5.93 -14.53
N GLY A 145 0.94 6.36 -13.28
CA GLY A 145 1.77 7.43 -12.73
C GLY A 145 3.26 7.06 -12.68
N LYS A 146 4.15 8.03 -12.82
CA LYS A 146 5.62 7.81 -12.69
C LYS A 146 5.98 7.13 -11.36
N THR A 147 5.34 7.59 -10.29
CA THR A 147 5.50 7.05 -8.94
C THR A 147 5.03 5.60 -8.82
N GLU A 148 4.00 5.20 -9.56
CA GLU A 148 3.49 3.82 -9.53
C GLU A 148 4.46 2.84 -10.21
N ILE A 149 5.16 3.27 -11.26
CA ILE A 149 6.21 2.48 -11.91
C ILE A 149 7.46 2.38 -11.04
N GLU A 150 7.86 3.46 -10.37
CA GLU A 150 8.94 3.42 -9.38
C GLU A 150 8.60 2.50 -8.20
N LEU A 151 7.35 2.52 -7.76
CA LEU A 151 6.87 1.64 -6.69
C LEU A 151 6.94 0.17 -7.12
N VAL A 152 6.48 -0.15 -8.34
CA VAL A 152 6.58 -1.49 -8.94
C VAL A 152 8.03 -1.99 -8.97
N MET A 153 8.97 -1.10 -9.29
CA MET A 153 10.40 -1.42 -9.31
C MET A 153 10.96 -1.69 -7.91
N LYS A 154 10.60 -0.88 -6.91
CA LYS A 154 11.06 -1.05 -5.52
C LYS A 154 10.53 -2.33 -4.86
N PHE A 155 9.28 -2.72 -5.16
CA PHE A 155 8.71 -3.95 -4.61
C PHE A 155 9.43 -5.22 -5.08
N GLN A 156 9.96 -5.25 -6.31
CA GLN A 156 10.71 -6.40 -6.81
C GLN A 156 12.16 -6.48 -6.30
N GLN A 157 12.75 -5.37 -5.87
CA GLN A 157 14.12 -5.41 -5.31
C GLN A 157 14.17 -6.01 -3.91
N ASN A 158 13.02 -6.14 -3.24
CA ASN A 158 12.89 -6.67 -1.88
C ASN A 158 12.25 -8.07 -1.80
N ASP A 159 11.92 -8.69 -2.94
CA ASP A 159 11.59 -10.13 -3.06
C ASP A 159 12.85 -10.95 -3.35
#